data_AF-A0AAX4NFQ2-F1
#
_entry.id   AF-A0AAX4NFQ2-F1
#
_cell.length_a   1.000
_cell.length_b   1.000
_cell.length_c   1.000
_cell.angle_alpha   90.00
_cell.angle_beta   90.00
_cell.angle_gamma   90.00
#
_symmetry.space_group_name_H-M   'P 1'
#
loop_
_entity.id
_entity.type
_entity.pdbx_description
1 polymer ?
#
loop_
_entity_poly.entity_id
_entity_poly.type
_entity_poly.pdbx_seq_one_letter_code
_entity_poly.pdbx_strand_id
1 'polypeptide(L)' 'MVMIDCEDFGEIQIYTKAGGRKIIDHETTVRLCKQAQEEGIGIDEIIKRDVEPELKTLRFV' A
#
# COMPACT_ATOMS: atom_id res chain seq x y z
N MET A 1 3.62 -21.56 6.26
CA MET A 1 3.89 -20.17 5.87
C MET A 1 2.59 -19.63 5.32
N VAL A 2 1.90 -18.76 6.06
CA VAL A 2 0.62 -18.18 5.62
C VAL A 2 0.98 -17.22 4.49
N MET A 3 0.72 -17.61 3.23
CA MET A 3 0.72 -16.65 2.14
C MET A 3 -0.46 -15.72 2.37
N ILE A 4 -0.19 -14.44 2.58
CA ILE A 4 -1.24 -13.42 2.66
C ILE A 4 -1.86 -13.35 1.26
N ASP A 5 -3.16 -13.60 1.17
CA ASP A 5 -3.88 -13.40 -0.09
C ASP A 5 -4.06 -11.89 -0.29
N CYS A 6 -3.47 -11.37 -1.37
CA CYS A 6 -3.57 -9.94 -1.66
C CYS A 6 -5.02 -9.51 -1.93
N GLU A 7 -5.88 -10.43 -2.39
CA GLU A 7 -7.31 -10.17 -2.66
C GLU A 7 -8.12 -9.90 -1.39
N ASP A 8 -7.61 -10.28 -0.21
CA ASP A 8 -8.28 -10.01 1.07
C ASP A 8 -8.04 -8.58 1.59
N PHE A 9 -7.12 -7.82 0.97
CA PHE A 9 -6.88 -6.43 1.39
C PHE A 9 -7.98 -5.50 0.93
N GLY A 10 -8.51 -4.68 1.84
CA GLY A 10 -9.45 -3.61 1.51
C GLY A 10 -8.78 -2.39 0.89
N GLU A 11 -9.21 -1.20 1.31
CA GLU A 11 -8.60 0.06 0.87
C GLU A 11 -7.37 0.38 1.74
N ILE A 12 -6.42 1.15 1.19
CA ILE A 12 -5.34 1.73 1.99
C ILE A 12 -5.60 3.22 2.15
N GLN A 13 -5.69 3.66 3.39
CA GLN A 13 -5.63 5.07 3.73
C GLN A 13 -4.17 5.47 3.97
N ILE A 14 -3.68 6.40 3.16
CA ILE A 14 -2.33 6.97 3.29
C ILE A 14 -2.38 8.36 3.91
N TYR A 15 -1.41 8.63 4.77
CA TYR A 15 -1.19 9.94 5.40
C TYR A 15 0.15 10.48 4.97
N THR A 16 0.18 11.72 4.49
CA THR A 16 1.40 12.37 4.02
C THR A 16 2.09 13.16 5.14
N LYS A 17 3.39 13.43 4.98
CA LYS A 17 4.16 14.27 5.92
C LYS A 17 3.61 15.70 5.99
N ALA A 18 3.02 16.20 4.91
CA ALA A 18 2.34 17.50 4.86
C ALA A 18 0.96 17.51 5.59
N GLY A 19 0.53 16.40 6.19
CA GLY A 19 -0.76 16.30 6.88
C GLY A 19 -1.94 15.98 5.97
N GLY A 20 -1.67 15.65 4.69
CA GLY A 20 -2.69 15.22 3.74
C GLY A 20 -3.13 13.77 3.98
N ARG A 21 -4.31 13.43 3.44
CA ARG A 21 -4.87 12.09 3.44
C ARG A 21 -5.30 11.73 2.02
N LYS A 22 -4.95 10.52 1.57
CA LYS A 22 -5.47 9.94 0.33
C LYS A 22 -5.97 8.52 0.59
N ILE A 23 -6.85 8.03 -0.28
CA ILE A 23 -7.36 6.66 -0.26
C ILE A 23 -6.87 6.00 -1.53
N ILE A 24 -6.29 4.82 -1.37
CA ILE A 24 -5.96 3.90 -2.44
C ILE A 24 -7.06 2.84 -2.44
N ASP A 25 -7.74 2.71 -3.57
CA ASP A 25 -8.83 1.74 -3.72
C ASP A 25 -8.34 0.29 -3.61
N HIS A 26 -9.30 -0.63 -3.51
CA HIS A 26 -9.05 -2.06 -3.41
C HIS A 26 -8.22 -2.60 -4.59
N GLU A 27 -8.62 -2.30 -5.83
CA GLU A 27 -7.94 -2.82 -7.03
C GLU A 27 -6.46 -2.40 -7.06
N THR A 28 -6.19 -1.14 -6.73
CA THR A 28 -4.82 -0.62 -6.65
C THR A 28 -4.08 -1.25 -5.47
N THR A 29 -4.73 -1.44 -4.33
CA THR A 29 -4.15 -2.10 -3.16
C THR A 29 -3.70 -3.53 -3.48
N VAL A 30 -4.56 -4.32 -4.15
CA VAL A 30 -4.24 -5.68 -4.62
C VAL A 30 -3.04 -5.66 -5.56
N ARG A 31 -3.03 -4.73 -6.53
CA ARG A 31 -1.92 -4.59 -7.48
C ARG A 31 -0.59 -4.29 -6.77
N LEU A 32 -0.59 -3.33 -5.84
CA LEU A 32 0.60 -2.95 -5.07
C LEU A 32 1.09 -4.09 -4.16
N CYS A 33 0.17 -4.85 -3.57
CA CYS A 33 0.49 -6.02 -2.78
C CYS A 33 1.19 -7.12 -3.62
N LYS A 34 0.62 -7.44 -4.79
CA LYS A 34 1.22 -8.44 -5.70
C LYS A 34 2.61 -8.01 -6.14
N GLN A 35 2.77 -6.74 -6.50
CA GLN A 35 4.07 -6.19 -6.85
C GLN A 35 5.07 -6.27 -5.69
N ALA A 36 4.64 -5.95 -4.46
CA ALA A 36 5.47 -6.08 -3.27
C ALA A 36 5.91 -7.54 -3.02
N GLN A 37 5.02 -8.50 -3.24
CA GLN A 37 5.32 -9.94 -3.14
C GLN A 37 6.30 -10.41 -4.22
N GLU A 38 6.13 -9.96 -5.46
CA GLU A 38 7.03 -10.28 -6.58
C GLU A 38 8.44 -9.71 -6.37
N GLU A 39 8.53 -8.48 -5.86
CA GLU A 39 9.80 -7.80 -5.56
C GLU A 39 10.42 -8.24 -4.23
N GLY A 40 9.68 -8.93 -3.36
CA GLY A 40 10.13 -9.35 -2.04
C GLY A 40 10.36 -8.19 -1.07
N ILE A 41 9.63 -7.07 -1.24
CA ILE A 41 9.72 -5.88 -0.40
C ILE A 41 8.39 -5.54 0.27
N GLY A 42 8.41 -4.59 1.20
CA GLY A 42 7.19 -4.10 1.85
C GLY A 42 6.32 -3.28 0.90
N ILE A 43 5.00 -3.40 1.02
CA ILE A 43 4.04 -2.59 0.24
C ILE A 43 4.20 -1.08 0.52
N ASP A 44 4.67 -0.70 1.70
CA ASP A 44 4.96 0.70 2.04
C ASP A 44 6.13 1.26 1.23
N GLU A 45 7.12 0.44 0.88
CA GLU A 45 8.22 0.82 -0.02
C GLU A 45 7.73 1.02 -1.45
N ILE A 46 6.85 0.15 -1.95
CA ILE A 46 6.19 0.33 -3.26
C ILE A 46 5.37 1.63 -3.25
N ILE A 47 4.57 1.87 -2.20
CA ILE A 47 3.75 3.09 -2.10
C ILE A 47 4.63 4.34 -2.06
N LYS A 48 5.74 4.35 -1.29
CA LYS A 48 6.69 5.47 -1.27
C LYS A 48 7.30 5.73 -2.64
N ARG A 49 7.65 4.66 -3.37
CA ARG A 49 8.33 4.77 -4.67
C ARG A 49 7.38 5.23 -5.78
N ASP A 50 6.20 4.62 -5.85
CA ASP A 50 5.35 4.65 -7.05
C ASP A 50 4.09 5.52 -6.89
N VAL A 51 3.68 5.86 -5.65
CA VAL A 51 2.39 6.54 -5.39
C VAL A 51 2.54 7.83 -4.58
N GLU A 52 3.23 7.79 -3.44
CA GLU A 52 3.34 8.89 -2.49
C GLU A 52 4.71 8.91 -1.78
N PRO A 53 5.71 9.58 -2.36
CA PRO A 53 7.05 9.72 -1.75
C PRO A 53 7.05 10.39 -0.38
N GLU A 54 6.03 11.19 -0.06
CA GLU A 54 5.88 11.82 1.24
C GLU A 54 5.05 10.97 2.22
N LEU A 55 4.94 9.66 1.99
CA LEU A 55 4.25 8.76 2.91
C LEU A 55 4.82 8.89 4.33
N LYS A 56 3.94 9.18 5.28
CA LYS A 56 4.25 9.20 6.71
C LYS A 56 3.80 7.91 7.36
N THR A 57 2.58 7.48 7.08
CA THR A 57 2.00 6.23 7.58
C THR A 57 0.87 5.77 6.67
N LEU A 58 0.53 4.48 6.75
CA LEU A 58 -0.58 3.88 6.05
C LEU A 58 -1.44 3.06 7.01
N ARG A 59 -2.69 2.84 6.63
CA ARG A 59 -3.63 1.99 7.36
C ARG A 59 -4.48 1.23 6.35
N PHE A 60 -4.58 -0.08 6.52
CA PHE A 60 -5.57 -0.91 5.84
C PHE A 60 -6.94 -0.68 6.48
N VAL A 61 -7.96 -0.50 5.64
CA VAL A 61 -9.36 -0.25 6.02
C VAL A 61 -10.21 -1.45 5.66
#